data_AF-A0A9E4DBI5-F1
#
_entry.id   AF-A0A9E4DBI5-F1
#
_cell.length_a   1.000
_cell.length_b   1.000
_cell.length_c   1.000
_cell.angle_alpha   90.00
_cell.angle_beta   90.00
_cell.angle_gamma   90.00
#
_symmetry.space_group_name_H-M   'P 1'
#
loop_
_entity.id
_entity.type
_entity.pdbx_description
1 polymer ?
#
loop_
_entity_poly.entity_id
_entity_poly.type
_entity_poly.pdbx_seq_one_letter_code
_entity_poly.pdbx_strand_id
1 'polypeptide(L)'
;MTQQVPLFIDGEFISSSSADRLPVTNPANQQLLAEVPLATAGEVDRAVASALEAFQSWKEVPVSERARLMMRYSQLLKDRHDELGELLAQDTGKTFEDA
;
A
#
# COMPACT_ATOMS: atom_id res chain seq x y z
N MET A 1 4.18 20.48 -2.09
CA MET A 1 2.81 20.12 -1.67
C MET A 1 2.92 18.81 -0.91
N THR A 2 2.32 18.69 0.26
CA THR A 2 2.38 17.45 1.07
C THR A 2 1.63 16.33 0.35
N GLN A 3 2.28 15.19 0.15
CA GLN A 3 1.64 14.03 -0.49
C GLN A 3 0.67 13.38 0.51
N GLN A 4 -0.59 13.22 0.14
CA GLN A 4 -1.56 12.46 0.93
C GLN A 4 -1.61 11.02 0.43
N VAL A 5 -1.48 10.06 1.35
CA VAL A 5 -1.59 8.64 1.02
C VAL A 5 -3.05 8.23 1.17
N PRO A 6 -3.77 7.91 0.07
CA PRO A 6 -5.14 7.41 0.17
C PRO A 6 -5.17 6.00 0.79
N LEU A 7 -6.33 5.59 1.31
CA LEU A 7 -6.58 4.19 1.61
C LEU A 7 -6.81 3.43 0.29
N PHE A 8 -6.48 2.15 0.23
CA PHE A 8 -6.80 1.30 -0.92
C PHE A 8 -7.76 0.19 -0.47
N ILE A 9 -9.03 0.31 -0.85
CA ILE A 9 -10.11 -0.59 -0.43
C ILE A 9 -10.94 -0.96 -1.65
N ASP A 10 -11.26 -2.24 -1.81
CA ASP A 10 -12.10 -2.76 -2.89
C ASP A 10 -11.55 -2.48 -4.30
N GLY A 11 -10.22 -2.49 -4.43
CA GLY A 11 -9.54 -2.22 -5.71
C GLY A 11 -9.45 -0.74 -6.08
N GLU A 12 -9.86 0.17 -5.20
CA GLU A 12 -9.88 1.62 -5.46
C GLU A 12 -9.12 2.41 -4.40
N PHE A 13 -8.52 3.52 -4.83
CA PHE A 13 -7.99 4.53 -3.92
C PHE A 13 -9.12 5.41 -3.39
N ILE A 14 -9.26 5.48 -2.07
CA ILE A 14 -10.30 6.27 -1.41
C ILE A 14 -9.68 7.30 -0.45
N SER A 15 -10.28 8.48 -0.42
CA SER A 15 -9.98 9.48 0.61
C SER A 15 -10.67 9.09 1.92
N SER A 16 -9.90 8.97 3.00
CA SER A 16 -10.45 8.68 4.32
C SER A 16 -11.28 9.86 4.85
N SER A 17 -12.37 9.53 5.52
CA SER A 17 -13.24 10.44 6.27
C SER A 17 -12.69 10.82 7.65
N SER A 18 -11.63 10.15 8.11
CA SER A 18 -10.94 10.49 9.35
C SER A 18 -10.44 11.93 9.31
N ALA A 19 -10.45 12.63 10.44
CA ALA A 19 -9.76 13.91 10.60
C ALA A 19 -8.30 13.74 11.01
N ASP A 20 -7.95 12.57 11.58
CA ASP A 20 -6.62 12.32 12.12
C ASP A 20 -5.68 11.81 11.03
N ARG A 21 -4.48 12.39 10.99
CA ARG A 21 -3.41 12.07 10.05
C ARG A 21 -2.11 11.85 10.81
N LEU A 22 -1.33 10.88 10.34
CA LEU A 22 0.04 10.65 10.81
C LEU A 22 1.02 11.23 9.79
N PRO A 23 1.93 12.12 10.20
CA PRO A 23 3.02 12.55 9.34
C PRO A 23 4.04 11.41 9.18
N VAL A 24 4.45 11.16 7.95
CA VAL A 24 5.56 10.27 7.59
C VAL A 24 6.74 11.14 7.22
N THR A 25 7.84 10.99 7.94
CA THR A 25 9.02 11.84 7.81
C THR A 25 10.24 11.02 7.41
N ASN A 26 11.09 11.60 6.57
CA ASN A 26 12.38 11.00 6.24
C ASN A 26 13.29 11.01 7.49
N PRO A 27 13.73 9.84 7.99
CA PRO A 27 14.52 9.77 9.22
C PRO A 27 15.88 10.48 9.15
N ALA A 28 16.46 10.64 7.95
CA ALA A 28 17.79 11.21 7.77
C ALA A 28 17.82 12.74 7.88
N ASN A 29 16.71 13.42 7.59
CA ASN A 29 16.65 14.89 7.55
C ASN A 29 15.38 15.50 8.17
N GLN A 30 14.47 14.67 8.69
CA GLN A 30 13.19 15.05 9.30
C GLN A 30 12.23 15.79 8.37
N GLN A 31 12.45 15.75 7.06
CA GLN A 31 11.52 16.33 6.09
C GLN A 31 10.26 15.48 6.00
N LEU A 32 9.10 16.14 5.92
CA LEU A 32 7.82 15.48 5.72
C LEU A 32 7.76 14.89 4.31
N LEU A 33 7.58 13.57 4.21
CA LEU A 33 7.38 12.84 2.97
C LEU A 33 5.90 12.82 2.59
N ALA A 34 5.05 12.41 3.52
CA ALA A 34 3.63 12.25 3.28
C ALA A 34 2.79 12.35 4.57
N GLU A 35 1.48 12.41 4.42
CA GLU A 35 0.50 12.26 5.50
C GLU A 35 -0.41 11.06 5.23
N VAL A 36 -0.53 10.17 6.21
CA VAL A 36 -1.33 8.94 6.12
C VAL A 36 -2.56 9.06 7.02
N PRO A 37 -3.77 8.75 6.55
CA PRO A 37 -4.96 8.71 7.40
C PRO A 37 -4.92 7.60 8.44
N LEU A 38 -5.32 7.95 9.66
CA LEU A 38 -5.71 6.95 10.64
C LEU A 38 -7.10 6.46 10.27
N ALA A 39 -7.17 5.26 9.70
CA ALA A 39 -8.43 4.68 9.21
C ALA A 39 -9.48 4.60 10.32
N THR A 40 -10.71 4.98 10.00
CA THR A 40 -11.84 4.87 10.93
C THR A 40 -12.29 3.41 11.07
N ALA A 41 -13.01 3.10 12.15
CA ALA A 41 -13.60 1.77 12.33
C ALA A 41 -14.49 1.35 11.14
N GLY A 42 -15.30 2.28 10.60
CA GLY A 42 -16.16 1.99 9.46
C GLY A 42 -15.41 1.73 8.15
N GLU A 43 -14.25 2.35 7.95
CA GLU A 43 -13.37 2.07 6.80
C GLU A 43 -12.71 0.71 6.93
N VAL A 44 -12.31 0.32 8.15
CA VAL A 44 -11.81 -1.04 8.43
C VAL A 44 -12.90 -2.06 8.20
N ASP A 45 -14.12 -1.85 8.70
CA ASP A 45 -15.26 -2.73 8.47
C ASP A 45 -15.57 -2.89 6.97
N ARG A 46 -15.51 -1.80 6.21
CA ARG A 46 -15.67 -1.83 4.74
C ARG A 46 -14.56 -2.65 4.06
N ALA A 47 -13.30 -2.50 4.48
CA ALA A 47 -12.19 -3.30 3.95
C ALA A 47 -12.38 -4.79 4.24
N VAL A 48 -12.80 -5.13 5.47
CA VAL A 48 -13.07 -6.52 5.86
C VAL A 48 -14.25 -7.09 5.07
N ALA A 49 -15.34 -6.34 4.90
CA ALA A 49 -16.50 -6.78 4.12
C ALA A 49 -16.13 -7.06 2.65
N SER A 50 -15.41 -6.14 2.00
CA SER A 50 -14.92 -6.32 0.62
C SER A 50 -14.01 -7.56 0.51
N ALA A 51 -13.08 -7.75 1.46
CA ALA A 51 -12.22 -8.94 1.48
C ALA A 51 -13.01 -10.26 1.66
N LEU A 52 -14.04 -10.28 2.51
CA LEU A 52 -14.90 -11.45 2.72
C LEU A 52 -15.72 -11.81 1.49
N GLU A 53 -16.21 -10.80 0.76
CA GLU A 53 -16.92 -11.00 -0.51
C GLU A 53 -15.97 -11.54 -1.59
N ALA A 54 -14.82 -10.90 -1.80
CA ALA A 54 -13.81 -11.34 -2.75
C ALA A 54 -13.32 -12.76 -2.45
N PHE A 55 -13.19 -13.14 -1.16
CA PHE A 55 -12.78 -14.47 -0.75
C PHE A 55 -13.73 -15.57 -1.27
N GLN A 56 -15.04 -15.32 -1.41
CA GLN A 56 -15.98 -16.35 -1.87
C GLN A 56 -15.66 -16.86 -3.27
N SER A 57 -15.19 -15.98 -4.16
CA SER A 57 -14.77 -16.37 -5.51
C SER A 57 -13.28 -16.71 -5.56
N TRP A 58 -12.43 -15.96 -4.85
CA TRP A 58 -10.98 -16.15 -4.86
C TRP A 58 -10.54 -17.52 -4.34
N LYS A 59 -11.24 -18.06 -3.33
CA LYS A 59 -10.93 -19.39 -2.77
C LYS A 59 -11.07 -20.54 -3.79
N GLU A 60 -11.92 -20.35 -4.80
CA GLU A 60 -12.17 -21.33 -5.86
C GLU A 60 -11.19 -21.19 -7.04
N VAL A 61 -10.41 -20.10 -7.10
CA VAL A 61 -9.45 -19.87 -8.19
C VAL A 61 -8.34 -20.92 -8.16
N PRO A 62 -8.04 -21.63 -9.26
CA PRO A 62 -6.99 -22.65 -9.28
C PRO A 62 -5.62 -22.14 -8.86
N VAL A 63 -4.84 -22.99 -8.17
CA VAL A 63 -3.47 -22.66 -7.73
C VAL A 63 -2.60 -22.12 -8.86
N SER A 64 -2.69 -22.72 -10.05
CA SER A 64 -1.93 -22.32 -11.23
C SER A 64 -2.26 -20.91 -11.73
N GLU A 65 -3.51 -20.47 -11.61
CA GLU A 65 -3.93 -19.12 -11.97
C GLU A 65 -3.43 -18.09 -10.96
N ARG A 66 -3.52 -18.41 -9.66
CA ARG A 66 -2.93 -17.57 -8.60
C ARG A 66 -1.43 -17.41 -8.78
N ALA A 67 -0.72 -18.48 -9.15
CA ALA A 67 0.71 -18.45 -9.45
C ALA A 67 1.02 -17.52 -10.65
N ARG A 68 0.25 -17.61 -11.74
CA ARG A 68 0.41 -16.70 -12.89
C ARG A 68 0.18 -15.23 -12.51
N LEU A 69 -0.79 -14.96 -11.63
CA LEU A 69 -1.03 -13.60 -11.13
C LEU A 69 0.17 -13.10 -10.32
N MET A 70 0.69 -13.91 -9.40
CA MET A 70 1.89 -13.57 -8.61
C MET A 70 3.14 -13.37 -9.48
N MET A 71 3.31 -14.14 -10.55
CA MET A 71 4.41 -13.94 -11.50
C MET A 71 4.31 -12.59 -12.22
N ARG A 72 3.11 -12.18 -12.65
CA ARG A 72 2.90 -10.85 -13.23
C ARG A 72 3.21 -9.75 -12.22
N TYR A 73 2.74 -9.91 -10.98
CA TYR A 73 3.05 -8.96 -9.91
C TYR A 73 4.56 -8.86 -9.65
N SER A 74 5.27 -9.99 -9.59
CA SER A 74 6.74 -9.99 -9.45
C SER A 74 7.44 -9.26 -10.60
N GLN A 75 6.94 -9.39 -11.84
CA GLN A 75 7.51 -8.64 -12.96
C GLN A 75 7.31 -7.14 -12.79
N LEU A 76 6.12 -6.69 -12.38
CA LEU A 76 5.85 -5.27 -12.12
C LEU A 76 6.74 -4.69 -11.01
N LEU A 77 7.03 -5.48 -9.97
CA LEU A 77 7.97 -5.06 -8.93
C LEU A 77 9.39 -4.89 -9.47
N LYS A 78 9.85 -5.79 -10.34
CA LYS A 78 11.17 -5.66 -10.99
C LYS A 78 11.24 -4.45 -11.92
N ASP A 79 10.18 -4.22 -12.69
CA ASP A 79 10.10 -3.09 -13.63
C ASP A 79 10.14 -1.74 -12.89
N ARG A 80 9.72 -1.72 -11.61
CA ARG A 80 9.72 -0.54 -10.73
C ARG A 80 10.73 -0.63 -9.58
N HIS A 81 11.74 -1.50 -9.70
CA HIS A 81 12.67 -1.81 -8.61
C HIS A 81 13.29 -0.53 -8.00
N ASP A 82 13.90 0.31 -8.84
CA ASP A 82 14.63 1.48 -8.36
C ASP A 82 13.69 2.54 -7.75
N GLU A 83 12.50 2.72 -8.32
CA GLU A 83 11.46 3.61 -7.79
C GLU A 83 11.03 3.18 -6.38
N LEU A 84 10.80 1.87 -6.18
CA LEU A 84 10.40 1.30 -4.90
C LEU A 84 11.54 1.32 -3.88
N GLY A 85 12.76 1.04 -4.31
CA GLY A 85 13.95 1.08 -3.45
C GLY A 85 14.24 2.50 -2.94
N GLU A 86 14.14 3.50 -3.81
CA GLU A 86 14.30 4.91 -3.39
C GLU A 86 13.23 5.32 -2.39
N LEU A 87 11.96 5.00 -2.66
CA LEU A 87 10.85 5.29 -1.74
C LEU A 87 11.08 4.65 -0.37
N LEU A 88 11.48 3.37 -0.34
CA LEU A 88 11.68 2.63 0.90
C LEU A 88 12.90 3.14 1.69
N ALA A 89 13.99 3.50 1.00
CA ALA A 89 15.16 4.13 1.61
C ALA A 89 14.80 5.49 2.24
N GLN A 90 13.99 6.31 1.56
CA GLN A 90 13.54 7.60 2.10
C GLN A 90 12.67 7.44 3.35
N ASP A 91 11.74 6.48 3.35
CA ASP A 91 10.82 6.25 4.47
C ASP A 91 11.49 5.61 5.69
N THR A 92 12.35 4.62 5.47
CA THR A 92 12.95 3.82 6.55
C THR A 92 14.35 4.28 6.98
N GLY A 93 15.03 5.08 6.17
CA GLY A 93 16.38 5.58 6.43
C GLY A 93 17.52 4.60 6.14
N LYS A 94 17.21 3.42 5.56
CA LYS A 94 18.25 2.45 5.12
C LYS A 94 18.90 2.87 3.81
N THR A 95 20.01 2.21 3.47
CA THR A 95 20.69 2.42 2.19
C THR A 95 19.85 1.89 1.04
N PHE A 96 20.01 2.48 -0.15
CA PHE A 96 19.33 1.99 -1.36
C PHE A 96 19.68 0.53 -1.70
N GLU A 97 20.90 0.09 -1.41
CA GLU A 97 21.31 -1.31 -1.65
C GLU A 97 20.61 -2.32 -0.72
N ASP A 98 20.13 -1.87 0.45
CA ASP A 98 19.33 -2.69 1.40
C ASP A 98 17.81 -2.49 1.20
N ALA A 99 17.41 -1.51 0.40
CA ALA A 99 16.02 -1.16 0.12
C ALA A 99 15.44 -2.04 -0.99
#